data_AF-E8ZGP8-F1
#
_entry.id   AF-E8ZGP8-F1
#
_cell.length_a   1.000
_cell.length_b   1.000
_cell.length_c   1.000
_cell.angle_alpha   90.00
_cell.angle_beta   90.00
_cell.angle_gamma   90.00
#
_symmetry.space_group_name_H-M   'P 1'
#
loop_
_entity.id
_entity.type
_entity.pdbx_description
1 polymer ?
#
loop_
_entity_poly.entity_id
_entity_poly.type
_entity_poly.pdbx_seq_one_letter_code
_entity_poly.pdbx_strand_id
1 'polypeptide(L)'
;MSACASLFDEKVSGIKSERYQLADKYCTRFASVSDLVWESNYQVLSKGDNGDSQDWKNLWKKYREDNKDREQQKDEWKLSGQKWTGNIEATESAPDNFRTKCETESQVKNVDKNSPSYLMVLKYCSIPQKPNQ
;
A
#
# COMPACT_ATOMS: atom_id res chain seq x y z
N MET A 1 13.61 -7.15 10.75
CA MET A 1 14.78 -6.24 10.88
C MET A 1 16.04 -6.90 11.44
N SER A 2 15.98 -7.94 12.28
CA SER A 2 17.18 -8.58 12.88
C SER A 2 18.15 -9.17 11.85
N ALA A 3 17.65 -9.81 10.79
CA ALA A 3 18.50 -10.45 9.78
C ALA A 3 19.44 -9.47 9.05
N CYS A 4 18.97 -8.27 8.73
CA CYS A 4 19.79 -7.26 8.07
C CYS A 4 20.85 -6.67 8.99
N ALA A 5 20.50 -6.41 10.26
CA ALA A 5 21.47 -5.96 11.25
C ALA A 5 22.62 -6.98 11.40
N SER A 6 22.30 -8.27 11.54
CA SER A 6 23.32 -9.32 11.64
C SER A 6 24.20 -9.44 10.39
N LEU A 7 23.65 -9.22 9.19
CA LEU A 7 24.43 -9.23 7.95
C LEU A 7 25.40 -8.05 7.85
N PHE A 8 25.03 -6.87 8.37
CA PHE A 8 25.91 -5.70 8.36
C PHE A 8 27.09 -5.81 9.33
N ASP A 9 26.94 -6.56 10.42
CA ASP A 9 28.01 -6.78 11.40
C ASP A 9 29.04 -7.84 10.93
N GLU A 10 28.74 -8.60 9.88
CA GLU A 10 29.61 -9.67 9.36
C GLU A 10 30.78 -9.12 8.53
N LYS A 11 32.01 -9.45 8.92
CA LYS A 11 33.20 -9.14 8.12
C LYS A 11 33.28 -10.09 6.92
N VAL A 12 33.37 -9.53 5.73
CA VAL A 12 33.44 -10.28 4.48
C VAL A 12 34.74 -10.01 3.73
N SER A 13 35.15 -10.95 2.88
CA SER A 13 36.37 -10.85 2.06
C SER A 13 36.29 -9.78 0.97
N GLY A 14 35.09 -9.23 0.70
CA GLY A 14 34.86 -8.12 -0.22
C GLY A 14 33.47 -8.13 -0.84
N ILE A 15 33.27 -7.24 -1.81
CA ILE A 15 31.97 -6.96 -2.47
C ILE A 15 31.41 -8.14 -3.28
N LYS A 16 32.25 -9.12 -3.61
CA LYS A 16 31.85 -10.33 -4.35
C LYS A 16 31.38 -11.46 -3.44
N SER A 17 31.49 -11.31 -2.12
CA SER A 17 30.99 -12.31 -1.20
C SER A 17 29.47 -12.42 -1.28
N GLU A 18 28.95 -13.64 -1.10
CA GLU A 18 27.50 -13.90 -1.10
C GLU A 18 26.77 -13.03 -0.06
N ARG A 19 27.37 -12.89 1.13
CA ARG A 19 26.87 -12.06 2.23
C ARG A 19 26.74 -10.59 1.85
N TYR A 20 27.78 -10.01 1.23
CA TYR A 20 27.74 -8.63 0.75
C TYR A 20 26.63 -8.44 -0.29
N GLN A 21 26.55 -9.35 -1.26
CA GLN A 21 25.53 -9.28 -2.32
C GLN A 21 24.11 -9.41 -1.76
N LEU A 22 23.93 -10.23 -0.71
CA LEU A 22 22.64 -10.37 -0.04
C LEU A 22 22.25 -9.09 0.71
N ALA A 23 23.19 -8.50 1.46
CA ALA A 23 22.97 -7.24 2.16
C ALA A 23 22.66 -6.10 1.18
N ASP A 24 23.46 -5.96 0.12
CA ASP A 24 23.23 -4.99 -0.96
C ASP A 24 21.84 -5.16 -1.57
N LYS A 25 21.48 -6.39 -1.96
CA LYS A 25 20.22 -6.66 -2.66
C LYS A 25 18.96 -6.48 -1.80
N TYR A 26 19.01 -6.85 -0.52
CA TYR A 26 17.80 -6.94 0.31
C TYR A 26 17.78 -5.99 1.50
N CYS A 27 18.94 -5.62 2.05
CA CYS A 27 19.05 -4.79 3.25
C CYS A 27 19.33 -3.32 2.95
N THR A 28 19.84 -3.00 1.76
CA THR A 28 20.00 -1.60 1.30
C THR A 28 18.85 -1.12 0.40
N ARG A 29 17.96 -2.03 -0.01
CA ARG A 29 16.80 -1.68 -0.83
C ARG A 29 15.90 -0.73 -0.05
N PHE A 30 15.60 0.44 -0.63
CA PHE A 30 14.56 1.31 -0.09
C PHE A 30 13.25 0.54 0.08
N ALA A 31 12.71 0.57 1.30
CA ALA A 31 11.38 0.06 1.56
C ALA A 31 10.38 0.80 0.66
N SER A 32 9.51 0.02 0.03
CA SER A 32 8.32 0.56 -0.64
C SER A 32 7.23 0.86 0.39
N VAL A 33 6.22 1.63 -0.01
CA VAL A 33 5.02 1.83 0.81
C VAL A 33 4.40 0.48 1.19
N SER A 34 4.36 -0.49 0.28
CA SER A 34 3.84 -1.82 0.57
C SER A 34 4.63 -2.55 1.66
N ASP A 35 5.97 -2.41 1.67
CA ASP A 35 6.83 -2.96 2.73
C ASP A 35 6.52 -2.29 4.09
N LEU A 36 6.35 -0.97 4.11
CA LEU A 36 6.02 -0.22 5.34
C LEU A 36 4.63 -0.56 5.88
N VAL A 37 3.65 -0.78 5.00
CA VAL A 37 2.30 -1.23 5.36
C VAL A 37 2.36 -2.64 5.95
N TRP A 38 3.15 -3.52 5.35
CA TRP A 38 3.40 -4.87 5.87
C TRP A 38 3.96 -4.86 7.30
N GLU A 39 4.95 -4.01 7.56
CA GLU A 39 5.50 -3.84 8.92
C GLU A 39 4.49 -3.30 9.95
N SER A 40 3.34 -2.80 9.49
CA SER A 40 2.29 -2.25 10.34
C SER A 40 1.17 -3.26 10.65
N ASN A 41 1.36 -4.54 10.30
CA ASN A 41 0.38 -5.65 10.40
C ASN A 41 -0.81 -5.53 9.45
N TYR A 42 -0.66 -4.77 8.36
CA TYR A 42 -1.60 -4.69 7.27
C TYR A 42 -0.98 -5.25 6.00
N GLN A 43 -1.78 -5.57 4.99
CA GLN A 43 -1.31 -6.01 3.68
C GLN A 43 -2.07 -5.26 2.60
N VAL A 44 -1.35 -4.80 1.59
CA VAL A 44 -1.95 -4.15 0.42
C VAL A 44 -2.67 -5.22 -0.41
N LEU A 45 -3.91 -4.97 -0.81
CA LEU A 45 -4.61 -5.85 -1.72
C LEU A 45 -3.98 -5.82 -3.10
N SER A 46 -3.75 -7.00 -3.68
CA SER A 46 -3.38 -7.10 -5.10
C SER A 46 -4.49 -6.50 -5.98
N LYS A 47 -4.09 -5.76 -7.02
CA LYS A 47 -5.01 -5.13 -7.97
C LYS A 47 -6.04 -6.13 -8.52
N GLY A 48 -5.57 -7.33 -8.88
CA GLY A 48 -6.40 -8.39 -9.49
C GLY A 48 -7.11 -7.97 -10.77
N ASP A 49 -7.98 -8.83 -11.28
CA ASP A 49 -8.69 -8.58 -12.55
C ASP A 49 -9.93 -7.69 -12.37
N ASN A 50 -10.61 -7.79 -11.22
CA ASN A 50 -11.79 -6.99 -10.89
C ASN A 50 -11.78 -6.48 -9.43
N GLY A 51 -12.70 -5.57 -9.11
CA GLY A 51 -12.87 -4.98 -7.78
C GLY A 51 -14.04 -5.57 -6.99
N ASP A 52 -14.48 -6.79 -7.31
CA ASP A 52 -15.74 -7.34 -6.79
C ASP A 52 -15.62 -8.02 -5.42
N SER A 53 -14.39 -8.27 -4.96
CA SER A 53 -14.17 -8.86 -3.64
C SER A 53 -14.74 -7.96 -2.55
N GLN A 54 -15.21 -8.56 -1.46
CA GLN A 54 -15.76 -7.80 -0.34
C GLN A 54 -14.73 -6.81 0.23
N ASP A 55 -13.46 -7.20 0.26
CA ASP A 55 -12.37 -6.32 0.71
C ASP A 55 -12.24 -5.09 -0.20
N TRP A 56 -12.26 -5.27 -1.53
CA TRP A 56 -12.23 -4.15 -2.47
C TRP A 56 -13.44 -3.23 -2.34
N LYS A 57 -14.65 -3.81 -2.20
CA LYS A 57 -15.88 -3.04 -2.00
C LYS A 57 -15.86 -2.23 -0.71
N ASN A 58 -15.32 -2.80 0.37
CA ASN A 58 -15.19 -2.12 1.66
C ASN A 58 -14.19 -0.96 1.59
N LEU A 59 -13.03 -1.16 0.96
CA LEU A 59 -12.04 -0.11 0.76
C LEU A 59 -12.56 1.02 -0.12
N TRP A 60 -13.28 0.68 -1.19
CA TRP A 60 -13.91 1.66 -2.06
C TRP A 60 -15.01 2.45 -1.36
N LYS A 61 -15.87 1.77 -0.58
CA LYS A 61 -16.83 2.44 0.31
C LYS A 61 -16.12 3.45 1.20
N LYS A 62 -15.07 3.04 1.91
CA LYS A 62 -14.32 3.90 2.82
C LYS A 62 -13.77 5.15 2.13
N TYR A 63 -13.16 4.99 0.95
CA TYR A 63 -12.64 6.11 0.17
C TYR A 63 -13.74 7.12 -0.19
N ARG A 64 -14.90 6.63 -0.63
CA ARG A 64 -16.04 7.49 -0.97
C ARG A 64 -16.64 8.17 0.26
N GLU A 65 -16.71 7.49 1.40
CA GLU A 65 -17.20 8.06 2.67
C GLU A 65 -16.30 9.20 3.17
N ASP A 66 -14.98 9.01 3.18
CA ASP A 66 -14.01 10.01 3.64
C ASP A 66 -13.94 11.26 2.74
N ASN A 67 -14.51 11.14 1.54
CA ASN A 67 -14.59 12.21 0.56
C ASN A 67 -16.03 12.59 0.21
N LYS A 68 -17.00 12.14 1.01
CA LYS A 68 -18.39 12.50 0.84
C LYS A 68 -18.53 14.02 0.87
N ASP A 69 -19.43 14.54 0.04
CA ASP A 69 -19.73 15.95 -0.10
C ASP A 69 -18.57 16.83 -0.61
N ARG A 70 -17.41 16.26 -0.94
CA ARG A 70 -16.36 16.99 -1.65
C ARG A 70 -16.75 17.25 -3.09
N GLU A 71 -16.36 18.43 -3.58
CA GLU A 71 -16.54 18.78 -4.98
C GLU A 71 -15.72 17.87 -5.90
N GLN A 72 -16.14 17.80 -7.15
CA GLN A 72 -15.49 16.99 -8.19
C GLN A 72 -13.97 17.27 -8.24
N GLN A 73 -13.17 16.20 -8.32
CA GLN A 73 -11.71 16.25 -8.39
C GLN A 73 -11.02 16.92 -7.18
N LYS A 74 -11.70 17.00 -6.04
CA LYS A 74 -11.14 17.49 -4.75
C LYS A 74 -10.87 16.38 -3.74
N ASP A 75 -11.10 15.12 -4.11
CA ASP A 75 -10.67 13.95 -3.34
C ASP A 75 -9.15 13.74 -3.43
N GLU A 76 -8.57 13.01 -2.48
CA GLU A 76 -7.11 12.88 -2.35
C GLU A 76 -6.42 12.43 -3.65
N TRP A 77 -7.05 11.53 -4.40
CA TRP A 77 -6.53 11.03 -5.67
C TRP A 77 -7.23 11.56 -6.91
N LYS A 78 -8.16 12.52 -6.77
CA LYS A 78 -8.91 13.12 -7.89
C LYS A 78 -9.62 12.06 -8.75
N LEU A 79 -10.15 11.03 -8.10
CA LEU A 79 -10.89 9.94 -8.73
C LEU A 79 -12.40 10.24 -8.80
N SER A 80 -12.88 11.24 -8.04
CA SER A 80 -14.27 11.67 -8.09
C SER A 80 -14.60 12.29 -9.45
N GLY A 81 -15.34 11.55 -10.29
CA GLY A 81 -15.96 12.07 -11.51
C GLY A 81 -17.22 12.89 -11.22
N GLN A 82 -17.79 12.74 -10.02
CA GLN A 82 -18.97 13.42 -9.52
C GLN A 82 -18.91 13.48 -7.99
N LYS A 83 -19.70 14.37 -7.39
CA LYS A 83 -19.85 14.47 -5.93
C LYS A 83 -20.43 13.17 -5.37
N TRP A 84 -19.79 12.60 -4.35
CA TRP A 84 -20.36 11.47 -3.63
C TRP A 84 -21.42 11.97 -2.66
N THR A 85 -22.69 11.67 -2.97
CA THR A 85 -23.85 12.08 -2.18
C THR A 85 -24.68 10.87 -1.78
N GLY A 86 -25.49 11.02 -0.73
CA GLY A 86 -26.42 9.97 -0.29
C GLY A 86 -25.80 8.93 0.64
N ASN A 87 -26.41 7.75 0.69
CA ASN A 87 -25.93 6.62 1.48
C ASN A 87 -24.88 5.82 0.69
N ILE A 88 -23.71 5.58 1.28
CA ILE A 88 -22.57 4.93 0.62
C ILE A 88 -22.45 3.51 1.17
N GLU A 89 -22.59 2.52 0.29
CA GLU A 89 -22.57 1.11 0.67
C GLU A 89 -21.48 0.31 -0.06
N ALA A 90 -21.11 -0.83 0.52
CA ALA A 90 -20.08 -1.73 0.00
C ALA A 90 -20.66 -2.73 -1.01
N THR A 91 -21.51 -2.24 -1.91
CA THR A 91 -22.18 -3.03 -2.95
C THR A 91 -21.50 -2.88 -4.31
N GLU A 92 -20.95 -1.69 -4.58
CA GLU A 92 -20.29 -1.35 -5.84
C GLU A 92 -18.84 -1.87 -5.90
N SER A 93 -18.49 -2.48 -7.04
CA SER A 93 -17.13 -2.89 -7.37
C SER A 93 -16.15 -1.72 -7.30
N ALA A 94 -14.95 -1.97 -6.78
CA ALA A 94 -13.88 -0.96 -6.80
C ALA A 94 -13.41 -0.70 -8.25
N PRO A 95 -13.51 0.54 -8.76
CA PRO A 95 -13.20 0.83 -10.15
C PRO A 95 -11.70 0.68 -10.45
N ASP A 96 -11.35 0.41 -11.71
CA ASP A 96 -9.96 0.13 -12.10
C ASP A 96 -9.00 1.31 -11.82
N ASN A 97 -9.45 2.55 -11.97
CA ASN A 97 -8.65 3.72 -11.65
C ASN A 97 -8.28 3.80 -10.16
N PHE A 98 -9.19 3.45 -9.26
CA PHE A 98 -8.93 3.35 -7.82
C PHE A 98 -7.95 2.23 -7.50
N ARG A 99 -8.16 1.03 -8.06
CA ARG A 99 -7.26 -0.11 -7.84
C ARG A 99 -5.86 0.11 -8.43
N THR A 100 -5.77 0.74 -9.59
CA THR A 100 -4.50 1.15 -10.21
C THR A 100 -3.77 2.19 -9.36
N LYS A 101 -4.52 3.10 -8.71
CA LYS A 101 -3.92 4.05 -7.78
C LYS A 101 -3.33 3.35 -6.56
N CYS A 102 -4.02 2.36 -6.01
CA CYS A 102 -3.47 1.51 -4.95
C CYS A 102 -2.19 0.79 -5.37
N GLU A 103 -2.19 0.16 -6.54
CA GLU A 103 -1.01 -0.53 -7.08
C GLU A 103 0.19 0.42 -7.22
N THR A 104 -0.01 1.58 -7.86
CA THR A 104 1.06 2.55 -8.12
C THR A 104 1.60 3.20 -6.84
N GLU A 105 0.73 3.68 -5.94
CA GLU A 105 1.15 4.30 -4.67
C GLU A 105 1.84 3.30 -3.74
N SER A 106 1.45 2.02 -3.78
CA SER A 106 2.09 0.97 -2.96
C SER A 106 3.55 0.70 -3.34
N GLN A 107 3.94 1.03 -4.59
CA GLN A 107 5.29 0.82 -5.11
C GLN A 107 6.22 2.01 -4.89
N VAL A 108 5.70 3.14 -4.40
CA VAL A 108 6.51 4.33 -4.09
C VAL A 108 7.57 3.94 -3.05
N LYS A 109 8.82 4.34 -3.31
CA LYS A 109 9.99 4.05 -2.46
C LYS A 109 10.52 5.34 -1.84
N ASN A 110 11.41 5.19 -0.87
CA ASN A 110 12.12 6.30 -0.23
C ASN A 110 11.15 7.30 0.44
N VAL A 111 10.13 6.75 1.09
CA VAL A 111 9.15 7.51 1.89
C VAL A 111 9.10 6.96 3.30
N ASP A 112 8.58 7.76 4.22
CA ASP A 112 8.35 7.35 5.61
C ASP A 112 6.85 7.12 5.91
N LYS A 113 6.56 6.77 7.16
CA LYS A 113 5.20 6.51 7.66
C LYS A 113 4.33 7.77 7.83
N ASN A 114 4.86 8.95 7.55
CA ASN A 114 4.11 10.21 7.55
C ASN A 114 3.79 10.68 6.12
N SER A 115 4.37 10.02 5.10
CA SER A 115 4.11 10.38 3.71
C SER A 115 2.63 10.21 3.33
N PRO A 116 2.09 11.09 2.46
CA PRO A 116 0.73 10.95 1.95
C PRO A 116 0.48 9.58 1.30
N SER A 117 1.43 9.08 0.52
CA SER A 117 1.34 7.76 -0.12
C SER A 117 1.19 6.64 0.89
N TYR A 118 2.00 6.61 1.96
CA TYR A 118 1.86 5.60 3.01
C TYR A 118 0.50 5.69 3.71
N LEU A 119 0.11 6.88 4.16
CA LEU A 119 -1.14 7.07 4.91
C LEU A 119 -2.36 6.68 4.06
N MET A 120 -2.37 7.03 2.78
CA MET A 120 -3.47 6.72 1.86
C MET A 120 -3.50 5.23 1.50
N VAL A 121 -2.36 4.58 1.22
CA VAL A 121 -2.32 3.15 0.92
C VAL A 121 -2.72 2.32 2.13
N LEU A 122 -2.23 2.67 3.33
CA LEU A 122 -2.64 2.02 4.57
C LEU A 122 -4.16 2.13 4.76
N LYS A 123 -4.74 3.30 4.51
CA LYS A 123 -6.17 3.55 4.75
C LYS A 123 -7.10 2.97 3.69
N TYR A 124 -6.72 3.03 2.42
CA TYR A 124 -7.61 2.80 1.28
C TYR A 124 -7.24 1.61 0.39
N CYS A 125 -6.09 0.96 0.64
CA CYS A 125 -5.63 -0.15 -0.18
C CYS A 125 -5.27 -1.40 0.62
N SER A 126 -5.39 -1.35 1.95
CA SER A 126 -4.84 -2.38 2.81
C SER A 126 -5.87 -2.93 3.80
N ILE A 127 -5.71 -4.20 4.12
CA ILE A 127 -6.51 -4.92 5.13
C ILE A 127 -5.59 -5.48 6.21
N PRO A 128 -6.08 -5.75 7.44
CA PRO A 128 -5.29 -6.45 8.44
C PRO A 128 -4.72 -7.76 7.86
N GLN A 129 -3.48 -8.09 8.21
CA GLN A 129 -2.90 -9.37 7.85
C GLN A 129 -3.75 -10.50 8.45
N LYS A 130 -4.01 -11.53 7.65
CA LYS A 130 -4.59 -12.75 8.19
C LYS A 130 -3.52 -13.39 9.08
N PRO A 131 -3.86 -13.88 10.30
CA PRO A 131 -2.95 -14.72 11.04
C PRO A 131 -2.53 -15.87 10.13
N ASN A 132 -1.23 -16.14 10.02
CA ASN A 132 -0.75 -17.33 9.31
C ASN A 132 -1.46 -18.55 9.92
N GLN A 133 -2.33 -19.20 9.14
CA GLN A 133 -2.89 -20.51 9.48
C GLN A 133 -1.83 -21.59 9.36
#